data_AF-A0A1Y0V179-F1
#
_entry.id   AF-A0A1Y0V179-F1
#
_cell.length_a   1.000
_cell.length_b   1.000
_cell.length_c   1.000
_cell.angle_alpha   90.00
_cell.angle_beta   90.00
_cell.angle_gamma   90.00
#
_symmetry.space_group_name_H-M   'P 1'
#
loop_
_entity.id
_entity.type
_entity.pdbx_description
1 polymer ?
#
loop_
_entity_poly.entity_id
_entity_poly.type
_entity_poly.pdbx_seq_one_letter_code
_entity_poly.pdbx_strand_id
1 'polypeptide(L)'
;MSYRIVYDLAATRFSAHSLNTAFPEHGFYIDQYLFFELGGDNNLYESYSTNNRTMQRRVRDWSLIAMGSDWEVMRQLVTFSASCEGGGMRFSGASDTSAETYIRKCRATLAGAVSPERLLQKMGCGVSLQIARSEIEGSSWRQGNIDAEISQKGCASG
;
A
#
# COMPACT_ATOMS: atom_id res chain seq x y z
N MET A 1 -6.76 25.87 -7.72
CA MET A 1 -6.94 24.43 -7.96
C MET A 1 -6.05 23.65 -7.01
N SER A 2 -6.58 22.57 -6.42
CA SER A 2 -5.77 21.62 -5.65
C SER A 2 -5.11 20.64 -6.61
N TYR A 3 -3.86 20.26 -6.35
CA TYR A 3 -3.14 19.23 -7.09
C TYR A 3 -2.27 18.44 -6.13
N ARG A 4 -2.00 17.18 -6.48
CA ARG A 4 -1.18 16.27 -5.69
C ARG A 4 0.31 16.47 -6.00
N ILE A 5 1.14 16.54 -4.95
CA ILE A 5 2.59 16.56 -5.05
C ILE A 5 3.12 15.19 -4.65
N VAL A 6 3.86 14.55 -5.56
CA VAL A 6 4.53 13.27 -5.32
C VAL A 6 5.98 13.52 -4.90
N TYR A 7 6.34 13.12 -3.69
CA TYR A 7 7.65 13.36 -3.09
C TYR A 7 8.62 12.20 -3.30
N ASP A 8 8.15 10.96 -3.11
CA ASP A 8 8.97 9.76 -3.25
C ASP A 8 8.08 8.56 -3.63
N LEU A 9 8.70 7.53 -4.18
CA LEU A 9 8.08 6.28 -4.59
C LEU A 9 8.83 5.12 -3.95
N ALA A 10 8.11 4.10 -3.50
CA ALA A 10 8.71 2.89 -2.97
C ALA A 10 7.95 1.67 -3.44
N ALA A 11 8.65 0.57 -3.69
CA ALA A 11 8.03 -0.69 -4.04
C ALA A 11 8.67 -1.80 -3.21
N THR A 12 7.85 -2.74 -2.78
CA THR A 12 8.33 -3.98 -2.17
C THR A 12 7.86 -5.19 -2.94
N ARG A 13 8.70 -6.23 -2.94
CA ARG A 13 8.49 -7.49 -3.61
C ARG A 13 8.41 -8.62 -2.60
N PHE A 14 7.35 -9.40 -2.71
CA PHE A 14 7.16 -10.68 -2.04
C PHE A 14 7.41 -11.77 -3.07
N SER A 15 8.53 -12.48 -2.93
CA SER A 15 8.85 -13.55 -3.87
C SER A 15 7.84 -14.68 -3.77
N ALA A 16 7.50 -15.31 -4.89
CA ALA A 16 6.63 -16.48 -4.92
C ALA A 16 7.15 -17.58 -3.98
N HIS A 17 8.47 -17.75 -3.90
CA HIS A 17 9.11 -18.67 -2.96
C HIS A 17 8.78 -18.34 -1.50
N SER A 18 9.03 -17.10 -1.06
CA SER A 18 8.74 -16.66 0.31
C SER A 18 7.25 -16.75 0.64
N LEU A 19 6.38 -16.42 -0.32
CA LEU A 19 4.94 -16.52 -0.17
C LEU A 19 4.49 -17.97 -0.02
N ASN A 20 5.01 -18.90 -0.83
CA ASN A 20 4.71 -20.33 -0.71
C ASN A 20 5.26 -20.95 0.58
N THR A 21 6.39 -20.43 1.12
CA THR A 21 6.88 -20.86 2.43
C THR A 21 5.93 -20.43 3.56
N ALA A 22 5.38 -19.21 3.50
CA ALA A 22 4.47 -18.69 4.51
C ALA A 22 3.01 -19.20 4.35
N PHE A 23 2.60 -19.43 3.11
CA PHE A 23 1.23 -19.78 2.70
C PHE A 23 1.25 -20.94 1.69
N PRO A 24 1.64 -22.15 2.11
CA PRO A 24 1.81 -23.29 1.19
C PRO A 24 0.53 -23.68 0.45
N GLU A 25 -0.64 -23.46 1.05
CA GLU A 25 -1.96 -23.81 0.51
C GLU A 25 -2.41 -22.93 -0.68
N HIS A 26 -1.74 -21.81 -0.95
CA HIS A 26 -2.19 -20.84 -1.95
C HIS A 26 -1.55 -21.01 -3.34
N GLY A 27 -0.41 -21.68 -3.44
CA GLY A 27 0.24 -21.94 -4.74
C GLY A 27 0.55 -20.67 -5.53
N PHE A 28 1.33 -19.74 -4.96
CA PHE A 28 1.80 -18.56 -5.68
C PHE A 28 2.77 -18.93 -6.80
N TYR A 29 2.41 -18.62 -8.04
CA TYR A 29 3.26 -18.88 -9.21
C TYR A 29 4.14 -17.70 -9.62
N ILE A 30 3.81 -16.49 -9.15
CA ILE A 30 4.48 -15.24 -9.52
C ILE A 30 4.68 -14.35 -8.30
N ASP A 31 5.74 -13.54 -8.35
CA ASP A 31 6.05 -12.55 -7.32
C ASP A 31 4.91 -11.54 -7.19
N GLN A 32 4.62 -11.15 -5.95
CA GLN A 32 3.64 -10.12 -5.63
C GLN A 32 4.35 -8.84 -5.21
N TYR A 33 3.75 -7.70 -5.52
CA TYR A 33 4.33 -6.39 -5.29
C TYR A 33 3.32 -5.49 -4.59
N LEU A 34 3.85 -4.61 -3.75
CA LEU A 34 3.12 -3.47 -3.20
C LEU A 34 3.87 -2.20 -3.60
N PHE A 35 3.13 -1.23 -4.15
CA PHE A 35 3.69 0.02 -4.64
C PHE A 35 3.11 1.20 -3.87
N PHE A 36 4.01 1.98 -3.30
CA PHE A 36 3.70 3.08 -2.42
C PHE A 36 4.16 4.41 -3.01
N GLU A 37 3.38 5.44 -2.71
CA GLU A 37 3.68 6.82 -3.08
C GLU A 37 3.63 7.70 -1.82
N LEU A 38 4.68 8.48 -1.60
CA LEU A 38 4.67 9.55 -0.61
C LEU A 38 4.11 10.79 -1.29
N GLY A 39 2.88 11.15 -0.96
CA GLY A 39 2.19 12.24 -1.61
C GLY A 39 1.44 13.13 -0.63
N GLY A 40 1.07 14.32 -1.10
CA GLY A 40 0.26 15.26 -0.34
C GLY A 40 -0.34 16.33 -1.25
N ASP A 41 -1.47 16.88 -0.84
CA ASP A 41 -2.12 17.94 -1.60
C ASP A 41 -1.40 19.27 -1.40
N ASN A 42 -1.28 20.04 -2.47
CA ASN A 42 -0.54 21.30 -2.49
C ASN A 42 -1.02 22.33 -1.47
N ASN A 43 -2.30 22.25 -1.07
CA ASN A 43 -3.00 23.16 -0.19
C ASN A 43 -3.16 22.64 1.24
N LEU A 44 -2.70 21.42 1.55
CA LEU A 44 -2.83 20.84 2.89
C LEU A 44 -1.54 21.05 3.71
N TYR A 45 -1.69 21.73 4.84
CA TYR A 45 -0.59 22.06 5.75
C TYR A 45 -0.94 21.68 7.19
N GLU A 46 0.07 21.19 7.91
CA GLU A 46 0.00 21.01 9.36
C GLU A 46 0.86 22.07 10.05
N SER A 47 0.36 22.58 11.17
CA SER A 47 1.08 23.53 12.01
C SER A 47 1.76 22.77 13.14
N TYR A 48 3.02 23.10 13.43
CA TYR A 48 3.76 22.53 14.55
C TYR A 48 4.57 23.63 15.24
N SER A 49 4.80 23.47 16.55
CA SER A 49 5.58 24.41 17.35
C SER A 49 7.01 23.92 17.49
N THR A 50 7.98 24.78 17.22
CA THR A 50 9.40 24.54 17.50
C THR A 50 10.04 25.83 17.99
N ASN A 51 10.81 25.77 19.08
CA ASN A 51 11.46 26.94 19.70
C ASN A 51 10.51 28.14 19.92
N ASN A 52 9.31 27.90 20.48
CA ASN A 52 8.26 28.92 20.68
C ASN A 52 7.83 29.67 19.40
N ARG A 53 8.06 29.09 18.22
CA ARG A 53 7.56 29.61 16.94
C ARG A 53 6.62 28.59 16.29
N THR A 54 5.49 29.09 15.80
CA THR A 54 4.59 28.26 14.98
C THR A 54 5.15 28.21 13.56
N MET A 55 5.42 27.00 13.09
CA MET A 55 5.83 26.73 11.72
C MET A 55 4.75 25.91 11.02
N GLN A 56 4.74 25.97 9.69
CA GLN A 56 3.87 25.17 8.85
C GLN A 56 4.69 24.30 7.92
N ARG A 57 4.27 23.05 7.75
CA ARG A 57 4.79 22.14 6.74
C ARG A 57 3.64 21.53 5.96
N ARG A 58 3.90 21.13 4.70
CA ARG A 58 2.89 20.42 3.91
C ARG A 58 2.67 19.03 4.49
N VAL A 59 1.41 18.65 4.58
CA VAL A 59 1.02 17.28 4.96
C VAL A 59 1.41 16.35 3.82
N ARG A 60 1.98 15.21 4.18
CA ARG A 60 2.33 14.13 3.25
C ARG A 60 2.20 12.80 3.98
N ASP A 61 1.75 11.78 3.26
CA ASP A 61 1.63 10.44 3.79
C ASP A 61 2.02 9.40 2.72
N TRP A 62 2.48 8.25 3.18
CA TRP A 62 2.69 7.09 2.35
C TRP A 62 1.35 6.41 2.09
N SER A 63 0.99 6.27 0.82
CA SER A 63 -0.23 5.57 0.41
C SER A 63 0.12 4.36 -0.44
N LEU A 64 -0.53 3.22 -0.19
CA LEU A 64 -0.52 2.10 -1.11
C LEU A 64 -1.39 2.47 -2.32
N ILE A 65 -0.78 2.58 -3.50
CA ILE A 65 -1.48 3.01 -4.71
C ILE A 65 -1.66 1.89 -5.74
N ALA A 66 -0.87 0.82 -5.63
CA ALA A 66 -1.03 -0.36 -6.46
C ALA A 66 -0.51 -1.63 -5.77
N MET A 67 -1.15 -2.75 -6.07
CA MET A 67 -0.75 -4.07 -5.58
C MET A 67 -1.03 -5.18 -6.60
N GLY A 68 -0.33 -6.31 -6.45
CA GLY A 68 -0.50 -7.51 -7.27
C GLY A 68 0.79 -7.91 -7.96
N SER A 69 0.68 -8.62 -9.07
CA SER A 69 1.81 -8.90 -9.95
C SER A 69 2.36 -7.64 -10.63
N ASP A 70 3.57 -7.71 -11.19
CA ASP A 70 4.25 -6.57 -11.80
C ASP A 70 3.42 -5.88 -12.90
N TRP A 71 2.75 -6.66 -13.76
CA TRP A 71 1.89 -6.15 -14.82
C TRP A 71 0.57 -5.57 -14.29
N GLU A 72 0.02 -6.09 -13.20
CA GLU A 72 -1.16 -5.53 -12.51
C GLU A 72 -0.84 -4.20 -11.86
N VAL A 73 0.33 -4.12 -11.20
CA VAL A 73 0.83 -2.88 -10.61
C VAL A 73 1.04 -1.84 -11.70
N MET A 74 1.74 -2.16 -12.79
CA MET A 74 1.94 -1.21 -13.88
C MET A 74 0.63 -0.76 -14.52
N ARG A 75 -0.37 -1.65 -14.68
CA ARG A 75 -1.70 -1.28 -15.19
C ARG A 75 -2.39 -0.25 -14.30
N GLN A 76 -2.33 -0.43 -12.98
CA GLN A 76 -2.87 0.53 -12.02
C GLN A 76 -2.13 1.88 -12.09
N LEU A 77 -0.79 1.87 -12.13
CA LEU A 77 0.03 3.09 -12.18
C LEU A 77 -0.17 3.90 -13.47
N VAL A 78 -0.41 3.24 -14.60
CA VAL A 78 -0.77 3.92 -15.86
C VAL A 78 -2.13 4.63 -15.75
N THR A 79 -3.05 4.14 -14.90
CA THR A 79 -4.33 4.84 -14.67
C THR A 79 -4.11 6.15 -13.91
N PHE A 80 -3.19 6.15 -12.93
CA PHE A 80 -2.84 7.36 -12.18
C PHE A 80 -2.13 8.43 -13.03
N SER A 81 -1.33 8.01 -14.02
CA SER A 81 -0.56 8.95 -14.85
C SER A 81 -1.45 9.89 -15.68
N ALA A 82 -2.72 9.55 -15.92
CA ALA A 82 -3.67 10.46 -16.56
C ALA A 82 -3.85 11.78 -15.78
N SER A 83 -3.64 11.77 -14.46
CA SER A 83 -3.72 12.97 -13.61
C SER A 83 -2.59 13.96 -13.86
N CYS A 84 -1.48 13.50 -14.45
CA CYS A 84 -0.34 14.33 -14.84
C CYS A 84 -0.72 15.30 -15.97
N GLU A 85 -1.38 14.80 -17.02
CA GLU A 85 -1.76 15.60 -18.21
C GLU A 85 -2.75 16.73 -17.89
N GLY A 86 -3.59 16.54 -16.86
CA GLY A 86 -4.51 17.57 -16.37
C GLY A 86 -3.89 18.56 -15.37
N GLY A 87 -2.59 18.44 -15.07
CA GLY A 87 -1.92 19.21 -14.00
C GLY A 87 -2.40 18.86 -12.59
N GLY A 88 -3.14 17.75 -12.43
CA GLY A 88 -3.66 17.27 -11.15
C GLY A 88 -2.62 16.57 -10.29
N MET A 89 -1.46 16.22 -10.87
CA MET A 89 -0.36 15.57 -10.17
C MET A 89 0.98 16.01 -10.74
N ARG A 90 1.97 16.26 -9.86
CA ARG A 90 3.36 16.49 -10.27
C ARG A 90 4.36 15.98 -9.24
N PHE A 91 5.59 15.73 -9.68
CA PHE A 91 6.68 15.47 -8.73
C PHE A 91 7.10 16.73 -7.98
N SER A 92 7.51 16.55 -6.72
CA SER A 92 8.10 17.61 -5.91
C SER A 92 9.31 18.22 -6.61
N GLY A 93 9.35 19.55 -6.66
CA GLY A 93 10.41 20.32 -7.32
C GLY A 93 10.24 20.47 -8.84
N ALA A 94 9.32 19.73 -9.47
CA ALA A 94 8.99 19.91 -10.87
C ALA A 94 7.91 20.99 -11.03
N SER A 95 8.02 21.81 -12.09
CA SER A 95 6.94 22.73 -12.48
C SER A 95 5.72 21.95 -12.96
N ASP A 96 5.97 20.96 -13.81
CA ASP A 96 5.01 20.05 -14.43
C ASP A 96 5.58 18.63 -14.50
N THR A 97 4.74 17.63 -14.74
CA THR A 97 5.16 16.23 -14.91
C THR A 97 4.34 15.62 -16.03
N SER A 98 4.97 15.11 -17.08
CA SER A 98 4.28 14.35 -18.12
C SER A 98 3.92 12.95 -17.63
N ALA A 99 2.85 12.35 -18.19
CA ALA A 99 2.46 10.98 -17.88
C ALA A 99 3.61 9.98 -18.16
N GLU A 100 4.36 10.19 -19.25
CA GLU A 100 5.52 9.36 -19.59
C GLU A 100 6.60 9.42 -18.49
N THR A 101 6.88 10.61 -17.96
CA THR A 101 7.87 10.78 -16.89
C THR A 101 7.45 10.05 -15.61
N TYR A 102 6.16 10.14 -15.26
CA TYR A 102 5.59 9.42 -14.12
C TYR A 102 5.71 7.90 -14.30
N ILE A 103 5.26 7.37 -15.44
CA ILE A 103 5.32 5.94 -15.76
C ILE A 103 6.77 5.44 -15.75
N ARG A 104 7.70 6.20 -16.32
CA ARG A 104 9.12 5.83 -16.35
C ARG A 104 9.71 5.70 -14.94
N LYS A 105 9.44 6.66 -14.06
CA LYS A 105 9.89 6.58 -12.65
C LYS A 105 9.24 5.42 -11.93
N CYS A 106 7.93 5.23 -12.09
CA CYS A 106 7.20 4.10 -11.52
C CYS A 106 7.79 2.76 -11.93
N ARG A 107 8.05 2.57 -13.23
CA ARG A 107 8.66 1.35 -13.76
C ARG A 107 10.05 1.11 -13.18
N ALA A 108 10.88 2.15 -13.08
CA ALA A 108 12.20 2.04 -12.47
C ALA A 108 12.12 1.68 -10.97
N THR A 109 11.19 2.28 -10.23
CA THR A 109 10.95 1.95 -8.82
C THR A 109 10.46 0.51 -8.65
N LEU A 110 9.54 0.06 -9.50
CA LEU A 110 9.02 -1.32 -9.46
C LEU A 110 10.11 -2.34 -9.80
N ALA A 111 10.92 -2.07 -10.83
CA ALA A 111 12.07 -2.92 -11.18
C ALA A 111 13.12 -2.98 -10.05
N GLY A 112 13.26 -1.90 -9.28
CA GLY A 112 14.11 -1.81 -8.10
C GLY A 112 13.41 -2.17 -6.78
N ALA A 113 12.29 -2.90 -6.82
CA ALA A 113 11.53 -3.25 -5.62
C ALA A 113 12.39 -4.01 -4.58
N VAL A 114 12.26 -3.61 -3.32
CA VAL A 114 13.07 -4.13 -2.22
C VAL A 114 12.31 -5.15 -1.37
N SER A 115 13.00 -5.90 -0.51
CA SER A 115 12.31 -6.76 0.46
C SER A 115 11.53 -5.93 1.50
N PRO A 116 10.50 -6.49 2.15
CA PRO A 116 9.70 -5.78 3.15
C PRO A 116 10.53 -5.19 4.30
N GLU A 117 11.61 -5.87 4.70
CA GLU A 117 12.50 -5.40 5.78
C GLU A 117 13.27 -4.15 5.37
N ARG A 118 13.70 -4.07 4.11
CA ARG A 118 14.35 -2.87 3.56
C ARG A 118 13.35 -1.75 3.33
N LEU A 119 12.11 -2.06 3.02
CA LEU A 119 11.05 -1.06 2.86
C LEU A 119 10.82 -0.30 4.18
N LEU A 120 10.80 -1.01 5.32
CA LEU A 120 10.69 -0.41 6.65
C LEU A 120 11.78 0.64 6.90
N GLN A 121 13.03 0.34 6.51
CA GLN A 121 14.15 1.27 6.65
C GLN A 121 13.99 2.52 5.77
N LYS A 122 13.33 2.39 4.60
CA LYS A 122 13.10 3.50 3.67
C LYS A 122 11.93 4.40 4.10
N MET A 123 10.80 3.79 4.45
CA MET A 123 9.55 4.53 4.68
C MET A 123 9.33 4.91 6.15
N GLY A 124 10.01 4.21 7.08
CA GLY A 124 9.72 4.32 8.51
C GLY A 124 8.40 3.67 8.92
N CYS A 125 7.72 2.95 8.01
CA CYS A 125 6.49 2.21 8.27
C CYS A 125 6.65 0.72 7.93
N GLY A 126 6.09 -0.14 8.78
CA GLY A 126 6.00 -1.57 8.52
C GLY A 126 4.81 -1.88 7.62
N VAL A 127 4.94 -2.94 6.82
CA VAL A 127 3.86 -3.42 5.96
C VAL A 127 3.62 -4.90 6.27
N SER A 128 2.35 -5.28 6.46
CA SER A 128 1.94 -6.67 6.57
C SER A 128 1.03 -7.04 5.40
N LEU A 129 1.30 -8.20 4.82
CA LEU A 129 0.42 -8.79 3.81
C LEU A 129 -0.48 -9.81 4.51
N GLN A 130 -1.78 -9.59 4.45
CA GLN A 130 -2.78 -10.56 4.91
C GLN A 130 -3.37 -11.23 3.68
N ILE A 131 -3.28 -12.55 3.64
CA ILE A 131 -3.84 -13.35 2.55
C ILE A 131 -5.00 -14.15 3.14
N ALA A 132 -6.18 -13.98 2.55
CA ALA A 132 -7.36 -14.72 2.94
C ALA A 132 -7.11 -16.20 2.65
N ARG A 133 -6.96 -17.01 3.70
CA ARG A 133 -6.92 -18.47 3.56
C ARG A 133 -8.22 -18.88 2.91
N SER A 134 -8.13 -19.52 1.75
CA SER A 134 -9.25 -20.23 1.18
C SER A 134 -9.56 -21.34 2.16
N GLU A 135 -10.69 -21.27 2.85
CA GLU A 135 -11.29 -22.46 3.44
C GLU A 135 -11.57 -23.42 2.28
N ILE A 136 -10.63 -24.33 2.01
CA ILE A 136 -10.99 -25.60 1.40
C ILE A 136 -11.58 -26.42 2.53
N GLU A 137 -12.83 -26.16 2.88
CA GLU A 137 -13.70 -27.17 3.47
C GLU A 137 -15.12 -26.95 2.95
N GLY A 138 -15.57 -27.91 2.12
CA GLY A 138 -16.98 -28.25 2.01
C GLY A 138 -17.91 -27.14 1.54
N SER A 139 -18.18 -27.13 0.24
CA SER A 139 -19.49 -26.71 -0.28
C SER A 139 -20.62 -27.43 0.46
N SER A 140 -21.17 -26.82 1.51
CA SER A 140 -22.51 -27.17 1.97
C SER A 140 -23.16 -25.95 2.66
N TRP A 141 -23.74 -25.12 1.81
CA TRP A 141 -24.96 -24.34 2.06
C TRP A 141 -25.03 -23.50 3.36
N ARG A 142 -24.87 -22.18 3.20
CA ARG A 142 -25.63 -21.10 3.84
C ARG A 142 -25.94 -21.20 5.36
N GLN A 143 -25.41 -20.21 6.06
CA GLN A 143 -26.01 -19.54 7.22
C GLN A 143 -26.26 -20.41 8.47
N GLY A 144 -25.35 -20.27 9.44
CA GLY A 144 -25.68 -20.37 10.86
C GLY A 144 -25.17 -19.14 11.57
N ASN A 145 -26.06 -18.32 12.12
CA ASN A 145 -25.76 -17.11 12.88
C ASN A 145 -24.77 -17.38 14.01
N ILE A 146 -23.81 -16.48 14.18
CA ILE A 146 -23.03 -16.40 15.42
C ILE A 146 -23.91 -15.62 16.41
N ASP A 147 -24.53 -16.32 17.35
CA ASP A 147 -24.91 -15.75 18.63
C ASP A 147 -24.70 -16.78 19.75
N ALA A 148 -24.12 -16.26 20.82
CA ALA A 148 -23.92 -16.85 22.14
C ALA A 148 -22.78 -17.88 22.31
N GLU A 149 -21.67 -17.41 22.88
CA GLU A 149 -21.18 -17.99 24.14
C GLU A 149 -20.27 -17.00 24.90
N ILE A 150 -20.90 -15.97 25.50
CA ILE A 150 -20.42 -15.41 26.78
C ILE A 150 -21.43 -15.86 27.84
N SER A 151 -21.24 -17.06 28.39
CA SER A 151 -21.54 -17.33 29.80
C SER A 151 -21.01 -18.67 30.28
N GLN A 152 -20.13 -18.55 31.27
CA GLN A 152 -20.10 -19.39 32.47
C GLN A 152 -19.45 -20.76 32.36
N LYS A 153 -18.14 -20.75 32.64
CA LYS A 153 -17.57 -21.65 33.66
C LYS A 153 -18.39 -21.52 34.96
N GLY A 154 -18.93 -22.63 35.46
CA GLY A 154 -19.19 -22.81 36.90
C GLY A 154 -20.48 -23.55 37.25
N CYS A 155 -20.31 -24.73 37.86
CA CYS A 155 -21.27 -25.53 38.65
C CYS A 155 -22.11 -26.61 37.93
N ALA A 156 -21.54 -27.82 37.89
CA ALA A 156 -22.18 -29.09 38.29
C ALA A 156 -21.04 -29.93 38.92
N SER A 157 -21.14 -30.64 40.03
CA SER A 157 -22.25 -31.10 40.86
C SER A 157 -21.64 -31.72 42.12
N GLY A 158 -22.25 -31.45 43.26
CA GLY A 158 -22.18 -32.22 44.51
C GLY A 158 -23.51 -32.02 45.22
#